data_AF-A0A382VA19-F1
#
_entry.id   AF-A0A382VA19-F1
#
_cell.length_a   1.000
_cell.length_b   1.000
_cell.length_c   1.000
_cell.angle_alpha   90.00
_cell.angle_beta   90.00
_cell.angle_gamma   90.00
#
_symmetry.space_group_name_H-M   'P 1'
#
loop_
_entity.id
_entity.type
_entity.pdbx_description
1 polymer ?
#
loop_
_entity_poly.entity_id
_entity_poly.type
_entity_poly.pdbx_seq_one_letter_code
_entity_poly.pdbx_strand_id
1 'polypeptide(L)' 'MNKNIIIEALKKIHYPGYSRDIVSFGVVEDINIDNITIIITLKLGSNNQIKDEIKNNI' A
#
# COMPACT_ATOMS: atom_id res chain seq x y z
N MET A 1 13.49 5.75 9.35
CA MET A 1 13.02 4.82 8.30
C MET A 1 12.84 5.60 7.00
N ASN A 2 13.26 5.07 5.84
CA ASN A 2 13.20 5.83 4.59
C ASN A 2 11.89 5.52 3.84
N LYS A 3 11.15 6.56 3.42
CA LYS A 3 9.89 6.47 2.66
C LYS A 3 10.00 5.58 1.43
N ASN A 4 11.17 5.56 0.77
CA ASN A 4 11.41 4.72 -0.40
C ASN A 4 11.32 3.22 -0.09
N ILE A 5 11.77 2.77 1.08
CA ILE A 5 11.70 1.35 1.46
C ILE A 5 10.24 0.89 1.56
N ILE A 6 9.38 1.75 2.09
CA ILE A 6 7.94 1.48 2.23
C ILE A 6 7.28 1.43 0.84
N ILE A 7 7.60 2.38 -0.03
CA ILE A 7 7.08 2.40 -1.41
C ILE A 7 7.49 1.13 -2.15
N GLU A 8 8.74 0.70 -2.05
CA GLU A 8 9.22 -0.53 -2.70
C GLU A 8 8.58 -1.79 -2.11
N ALA A 9 8.24 -1.80 -0.82
CA ALA A 9 7.45 -2.89 -0.22
C ALA A 9 6.02 -2.90 -0.76
N LEU A 10 5.36 -1.73 -0.81
CA LEU A 10 4.00 -1.58 -1.33
C LEU A 10 3.91 -1.97 -2.82
N LYS A 11 4.92 -1.66 -3.63
CA LYS A 11 4.98 -2.07 -5.04
C LYS A 11 5.03 -3.59 -5.27
N LYS A 12 5.36 -4.39 -4.25
CA LYS A 12 5.33 -5.86 -4.37
C LYS A 12 3.91 -6.41 -4.27
N ILE A 13 2.99 -5.63 -3.71
CA ILE A 13 1.59 -6.00 -3.53
C ILE A 13 0.85 -5.66 -4.82
N HIS A 14 0.38 -6.69 -5.52
CA HIS A 14 -0.36 -6.54 -6.76
C HIS A 14 -1.84 -6.31 -6.47
N TYR A 15 -2.51 -5.47 -7.28
CA TYR A 15 -3.95 -5.29 -7.14
C TYR A 15 -4.67 -6.56 -7.66
N PRO A 16 -5.54 -7.23 -6.88
CA PRO A 16 -6.24 -8.44 -7.30
C PRO A 16 -7.00 -8.29 -8.61
N GLY A 17 -6.76 -9.21 -9.54
CA GLY A 17 -7.37 -9.19 -10.88
C GLY A 17 -6.72 -8.21 -11.85
N TYR A 18 -5.63 -7.55 -11.49
CA TYR A 18 -4.85 -6.66 -12.35
C TYR A 18 -3.36 -7.00 -12.28
N SER A 19 -2.61 -6.62 -13.32
CA SER A 19 -1.16 -6.87 -13.40
C SER A 19 -0.30 -5.79 -12.75
N ARG A 20 -0.91 -4.68 -12.29
CA ARG A 20 -0.19 -3.54 -11.71
C ARG A 20 -0.25 -3.56 -10.19
N ASP A 21 0.80 -3.05 -9.56
CA ASP A 21 0.90 -2.92 -8.11
C ASP A 21 0.02 -1.80 -7.55
N ILE A 22 -0.26 -1.86 -6.24
CA ILE A 22 -1.14 -0.91 -5.55
C ILE A 22 -0.64 0.55 -5.60
N VAL A 23 0.67 0.77 -5.74
CA VAL A 23 1.24 2.13 -5.89
C VAL A 23 1.00 2.64 -7.30
N SER A 24 1.34 1.85 -8.32
CA SER A 24 1.11 2.17 -9.73
C SER A 24 -0.37 2.27 -10.10
N PHE A 25 -1.23 1.56 -9.38
CA PHE A 25 -2.69 1.63 -9.56
C PHE A 25 -3.31 2.90 -8.94
N GLY A 26 -2.56 3.62 -8.10
CA GLY A 26 -3.05 4.83 -7.42
C GLY A 26 -3.92 4.55 -6.19
N VAL A 27 -3.79 3.36 -5.58
CA VAL A 27 -4.48 3.01 -4.33
C VAL A 27 -3.82 3.68 -3.14
N VAL A 28 -2.50 3.84 -3.17
CA VAL A 28 -1.77 4.52 -2.10
C VAL A 28 -1.98 6.03 -2.24
N GLU A 29 -2.74 6.61 -1.31
CA GLU A 29 -3.08 8.03 -1.31
C GLU A 29 -2.02 8.85 -0.60
N ASP A 30 -1.59 8.40 0.59
CA ASP A 30 -0.54 9.08 1.35
C ASP A 30 0.27 8.09 2.21
N ILE A 31 1.52 8.47 2.49
CA ILE A 31 2.44 7.76 3.38
C ILE A 31 3.08 8.81 4.28
N ASN A 32 2.70 8.76 5.56
CA ASN A 32 3.24 9.60 6.61
C ASN A 32 4.07 8.76 7.59
N ILE A 33 5.26 9.26 7.94
CA ILE A 33 6.20 8.56 8.81
C ILE A 33 6.49 9.50 9.98
N ASP A 34 6.02 9.13 11.17
CA ASP A 34 6.26 9.88 12.40
C ASP A 34 7.09 9.02 13.36
N ASN A 35 8.38 9.33 13.46
CA ASN A 35 9.39 8.58 14.23
C ASN A 35 9.36 7.06 14.02
N ILE A 36 8.53 6.36 14.79
CA ILE A 36 8.38 4.90 14.87
C ILE A 36 7.05 4.41 14.28
N THR A 37 6.13 5.31 13.96
CA THR A 37 4.81 5.00 13.41
C THR A 37 4.76 5.33 11.94
N ILE A 38 4.26 4.37 11.16
CA ILE A 38 4.00 4.53 9.73
C ILE A 38 2.49 4.53 9.55
N ILE A 39 1.98 5.60 8.95
CA ILE A 39 0.57 5.74 8.60
C ILE A 39 0.48 5.72 7.08
N ILE A 40 -0.24 4.75 6.55
CA ILE A 40 -0.48 4.60 5.12
C ILE A 40 -1.97 4.80 4.88
N THR A 41 -2.31 5.84 4.11
CA THR A 41 -3.68 6.12 3.69
C THR A 41 -3.91 5.46 2.33
N LEU A 42 -4.94 4.63 2.26
CA LEU A 42 -5.29 3.89 1.05
C LEU A 42 -6.66 4.33 0.56
N LYS A 43 -6.74 4.73 -0.71
CA LYS A 43 -7.99 5.00 -1.41
C LYS A 43 -8.48 3.73 -2.08
N LEU A 44 -9.15 2.90 -1.30
CA LEU A 44 -9.80 1.70 -1.80
C LEU A 44 -11.22 2.04 -2.26
N GLY A 45 -11.62 1.56 -3.44
CA GLY A 45 -13.03 1.42 -3.76
C GLY A 45 -13.70 0.42 -2.80
N SER A 46 -14.97 0.08 -3.03
CA SER A 46 -15.75 -0.84 -2.17
C SER A 46 -15.22 -2.29 -2.08
N ASN A 47 -13.99 -2.56 -2.52
CA ASN A 47 -13.42 -3.89 -2.66
C ASN A 47 -12.54 -4.25 -1.44
N ASN A 48 -13.05 -5.11 -0.57
CA ASN A 48 -12.39 -5.47 0.70
C ASN A 48 -11.15 -6.39 0.54
N GLN A 49 -10.99 -7.08 -0.60
CA GLN A 49 -9.95 -8.12 -0.76
C GLN A 49 -8.52 -7.58 -0.60
N ILE A 50 -8.25 -6.36 -1.04
CA ILE A 50 -6.91 -5.74 -0.95
C ILE A 50 -6.52 -5.40 0.48
N LYS A 51 -7.51 -5.07 1.32
CA LYS A 51 -7.27 -4.65 2.70
C LYS A 51 -6.58 -5.75 3.51
N ASP A 52 -7.00 -7.00 3.30
CA ASP A 52 -6.44 -8.16 4.00
C ASP A 52 -5.05 -8.52 3.46
N GLU A 53 -4.85 -8.38 2.15
CA GLU A 53 -3.56 -8.65 1.51
C GLU A 53 -2.46 -7.68 1.97
N ILE A 54 -2.79 -6.40 2.13
CA ILE A 54 -1.85 -5.39 2.63
C ILE A 54 -1.48 -5.64 4.09
N LYS A 55 -2.46 -5.97 4.94
CA LYS A 55 -2.21 -6.28 6.36
C LYS A 55 -1.31 -7.48 6.58
N ASN A 56 -1.33 -8.45 5.66
CA ASN A 56 -0.55 -9.68 5.80
C ASN A 56 0.90 -9.54 5.28
N ASN A 57 1.22 -8.49 4.53
CA ASN A 57 2.50 -8.32 3.84
C ASN A 57 3.35 -7.15 4.37
N ILE A 58 2.87 -6.42 5.39
CA ILE A 58 3.55 -5.26 6.01
C ILE A 58 3.58 -5.47 7.52
#